data_AF-A0A959PVG6-F1
#
_entry.id   AF-A0A959PVG6-F1
#
_cell.length_a   1.000
_cell.length_b   1.000
_cell.length_c   1.000
_cell.angle_alpha   90.00
_cell.angle_beta   90.00
_cell.angle_gamma   90.00
#
_symmetry.space_group_name_H-M   'P 1'
#
loop_
_entity.id
_entity.type
_entity.pdbx_description
1 polymer ?
#
loop_
_entity_poly.entity_id
_entity_poly.type
_entity_poly.pdbx_seq_one_letter_code
_entity_poly.pdbx_strand_id
1 'polypeptide(L)'
;MQFLTIKLHDLFLMITYMKYLITLVLAIFSQSVFAQNNIPVISNLTVEEDEDAGLIVLQYDLSDAEMDPCNIEVFYSPPGRKTHAIKLTNATGAVGSGIVSGTGKIIYWPY
;
A
#
# COMPACT_ATOMS: atom_id res chain seq x y z
N MET A 1 -9.96 17.65 -64.13
CA MET A 1 -10.24 18.12 -62.75
C MET A 1 -10.53 16.98 -61.77
N GLN A 2 -11.29 15.95 -62.17
CA GLN A 2 -11.70 14.81 -61.33
C GLN A 2 -10.55 13.97 -60.72
N PHE A 3 -9.44 13.77 -61.45
CA PHE A 3 -8.26 13.04 -60.94
C PHE A 3 -7.56 13.71 -59.75
N LEU A 4 -7.57 15.05 -59.70
CA LEU A 4 -6.98 15.81 -58.59
C LEU A 4 -7.86 15.72 -57.34
N THR A 5 -9.18 15.71 -57.53
CA THR A 5 -10.18 15.57 -56.46
C THR A 5 -10.08 14.22 -55.75
N ILE A 6 -9.87 13.12 -56.49
CA ILE A 6 -9.73 11.76 -55.92
C ILE A 6 -8.47 11.66 -55.05
N LYS A 7 -7.32 12.11 -55.56
CA LYS A 7 -6.06 12.10 -54.78
C LYS A 7 -6.14 12.94 -53.49
N LEU A 8 -6.87 14.05 -53.52
CA LEU A 8 -7.05 14.91 -52.36
C LEU A 8 -7.96 14.28 -51.29
N HIS A 9 -9.03 13.59 -51.73
CA HIS A 9 -9.92 12.83 -50.85
C HIS A 9 -9.19 11.68 -50.14
N ASP A 10 -8.35 10.94 -50.87
CA ASP A 10 -7.57 9.83 -50.32
C ASP A 10 -6.52 10.32 -49.31
N LEU A 11 -5.88 11.46 -49.60
CA LEU A 11 -4.95 12.11 -48.66
C LEU A 11 -5.66 12.54 -47.37
N PHE A 12 -6.87 13.11 -47.48
CA PHE A 12 -7.67 13.50 -46.33
C PHE A 12 -8.09 12.31 -45.46
N LEU A 13 -8.50 11.21 -46.09
CA LEU A 13 -8.79 9.93 -45.42
C LEU A 13 -7.55 9.39 -44.70
N MET A 14 -6.39 9.42 -45.35
CA MET A 14 -5.13 8.93 -44.77
C MET A 14 -4.72 9.75 -43.53
N ILE A 15 -4.83 11.07 -43.59
CA ILE A 15 -4.55 11.97 -42.44
C ILE A 15 -5.54 11.71 -41.31
N THR A 16 -6.81 11.50 -41.63
CA THR A 16 -7.87 11.23 -40.67
C THR A 16 -7.63 9.89 -39.95
N TYR A 17 -7.28 8.84 -40.68
CA TYR A 17 -6.93 7.54 -40.11
C TYR A 17 -5.70 7.62 -39.21
N MET A 18 -4.65 8.32 -39.65
CA MET A 18 -3.42 8.47 -38.88
C MET A 18 -3.65 9.26 -37.58
N LYS A 19 -4.53 10.27 -37.61
CA LYS A 19 -4.99 10.96 -36.40
C LYS A 19 -5.64 10.00 -35.41
N TYR A 20 -6.64 9.22 -35.85
CA TYR A 20 -7.31 8.26 -34.96
C TYR A 20 -6.36 7.21 -34.40
N LEU A 21 -5.40 6.74 -35.20
CA LEU A 21 -4.35 5.81 -34.76
C LEU A 21 -3.49 6.43 -33.65
N ILE A 22 -3.06 7.68 -33.81
CA ILE A 22 -2.28 8.41 -32.80
C ILE A 22 -3.10 8.60 -31.52
N THR A 23 -4.37 8.99 -31.63
CA THR A 23 -5.25 9.15 -30.46
C THR A 23 -5.44 7.83 -29.71
N LEU A 24 -5.58 6.72 -30.43
CA LEU A 24 -5.72 5.38 -29.84
C LEU A 24 -4.44 4.98 -29.07
N VAL A 25 -3.26 5.21 -29.65
CA VAL A 25 -1.97 4.91 -29.00
C VAL A 25 -1.80 5.73 -27.71
N LEU A 26 -2.14 7.01 -27.75
CA LEU A 26 -2.08 7.88 -26.57
C LEU A 26 -3.07 7.45 -25.47
N ALA A 27 -4.28 7.03 -25.85
CA ALA A 27 -5.29 6.55 -24.90
C ALA A 27 -4.83 5.27 -24.18
N ILE A 28 -4.18 4.34 -24.89
CA ILE A 28 -3.65 3.11 -24.29
C ILE A 28 -2.49 3.42 -23.34
N PHE A 29 -1.59 4.34 -23.71
CA PHE A 29 -0.45 4.72 -22.88
C PHE A 29 -0.87 5.42 -21.57
N SER A 30 -1.97 6.18 -21.60
CA SER A 30 -2.51 6.89 -20.43
C SER A 30 -3.08 6.00 -19.32
N GLN A 31 -3.24 4.70 -19.55
CA GLN A 31 -3.83 3.78 -18.57
C GLN A 31 -2.85 3.31 -17.47
N SER A 32 -1.61 3.79 -17.49
CA SER A 32 -0.53 3.31 -16.61
C SER A 32 -0.33 4.14 -15.34
N VAL A 33 -1.38 4.78 -14.81
CA VAL A 33 -1.29 5.58 -13.58
C VAL A 33 -2.48 5.32 -12.68
N PHE A 34 -2.53 4.12 -12.12
CA PHE A 34 -3.28 3.90 -10.89
C PHE A 34 -2.24 3.90 -9.76
N ALA A 35 -2.42 4.80 -8.78
CA ALA A 35 -1.68 4.72 -7.54
C ALA A 35 -2.28 3.56 -6.72
N GLN A 36 -1.91 2.32 -7.06
CA GLN A 36 -2.19 1.19 -6.18
C GLN A 36 -1.31 1.35 -4.93
N ASN A 37 -1.92 1.84 -3.86
CA ASN A 37 -1.38 1.66 -2.52
C ASN A 37 -1.93 0.34 -1.99
N ASN A 38 -1.05 -0.60 -1.63
CA ASN A 38 -1.47 -1.85 -1.04
C ASN A 38 -1.69 -1.67 0.46
N ILE A 39 -2.54 -2.51 1.05
CA ILE A 39 -2.75 -2.47 2.50
C ILE A 39 -1.54 -3.13 3.16
N PRO A 40 -0.90 -2.49 4.16
CA PRO A 40 0.16 -3.13 4.91
C PRO A 40 -0.39 -4.30 5.73
N VAL A 41 0.37 -5.39 5.79
CA VAL A 41 -0.01 -6.64 6.46
C VAL A 41 0.94 -6.93 7.60
N ILE A 42 0.38 -7.19 8.79
CA ILE A 42 1.11 -7.76 9.92
C ILE A 42 0.97 -9.29 9.87
N SER A 43 2.08 -10.01 10.07
CA SER A 43 2.10 -11.48 10.11
C SER A 43 3.10 -11.99 11.15
N ASN A 44 3.10 -13.31 11.41
CA ASN A 44 4.02 -13.98 12.33
C ASN A 44 4.08 -13.34 13.74
N LEU A 45 2.93 -12.86 14.24
CA LEU A 45 2.83 -12.27 15.57
C LEU A 45 3.07 -13.34 16.64
N THR A 46 4.07 -13.11 17.48
CA THR A 46 4.34 -13.85 18.71
C THR A 46 4.30 -12.90 19.89
N VAL A 47 3.89 -13.42 21.04
CA VAL A 47 3.78 -12.67 22.29
C VAL A 47 4.41 -13.51 23.38
N GLU A 48 5.42 -12.96 24.03
CA GLU A 48 6.14 -13.58 25.13
C GLU A 48 6.10 -12.67 26.35
N GLU A 49 6.03 -13.28 27.53
CA GLU A 49 6.04 -12.58 28.80
C GLU A 49 7.41 -12.77 29.45
N ASP A 50 8.06 -11.66 29.78
CA ASP A 50 9.27 -11.62 30.59
C ASP A 50 8.84 -11.17 32.00
N GLU A 51 8.57 -12.16 32.86
CA GLU A 51 8.13 -11.94 34.24
C GLU A 51 9.20 -11.24 35.08
N ASP A 52 10.49 -11.50 34.83
CA ASP A 52 11.60 -10.91 35.57
C ASP A 52 11.75 -9.41 35.25
N ALA A 53 11.50 -9.02 34.00
CA ALA A 53 11.55 -7.64 33.55
C ALA A 53 10.22 -6.88 33.69
N GLY A 54 9.10 -7.56 33.92
CA GLY A 54 7.76 -6.96 33.90
C GLY A 54 7.39 -6.45 32.50
N LEU A 55 7.75 -7.21 31.46
CA LEU A 55 7.55 -6.83 30.06
C LEU A 55 6.77 -7.89 29.29
N ILE A 56 5.85 -7.45 28.44
CA ILE A 56 5.32 -8.25 27.35
C ILE A 56 6.08 -7.86 26.08
N VAL A 57 6.70 -8.85 25.46
CA VAL A 57 7.46 -8.71 24.21
C VAL A 57 6.60 -9.23 23.06
N LEU A 58 6.28 -8.36 22.11
CA LEU A 58 5.58 -8.74 20.88
C LEU A 58 6.58 -8.72 19.72
N GLN A 59 6.66 -9.81 18.97
CA GLN A 59 7.44 -9.85 17.73
C GLN A 59 6.53 -10.11 16.53
N TYR A 60 6.73 -9.36 15.44
CA TYR A 60 5.90 -9.46 14.23
C TYR A 60 6.68 -9.12 12.96
N ASP A 61 6.13 -9.53 11.81
CA ASP A 61 6.59 -9.12 10.49
C ASP A 61 5.62 -8.09 9.90
N LEU A 62 6.15 -7.05 9.26
CA LEU A 62 5.38 -6.04 8.52
C LEU A 62 5.69 -6.15 7.03
N SER A 63 4.65 -6.30 6.22
CA SER A 63 4.74 -6.30 4.76
C SER A 63 3.87 -5.19 4.18
N ASP A 64 4.50 -4.16 3.66
CA ASP A 64 3.94 -3.14 2.79
C ASP A 64 4.66 -3.25 1.42
N ALA A 65 3.88 -3.32 0.34
CA ALA A 65 4.43 -3.60 -1.00
C ALA A 65 5.18 -2.41 -1.59
N GLU A 66 4.81 -1.19 -1.18
CA GLU A 66 5.41 0.06 -1.59
C GLU A 66 6.63 0.43 -0.71
N MET A 67 6.80 -0.29 0.42
CA MET A 67 7.77 0.04 1.47
C MET A 67 7.52 1.40 2.11
N ASP A 68 6.26 1.83 2.13
CA ASP A 68 5.86 3.09 2.72
C ASP A 68 5.92 3.02 4.26
N PRO A 69 6.27 4.11 4.95
CA PRO A 69 6.26 4.14 6.41
C PRO A 69 4.82 3.97 6.96
N CYS A 70 4.62 2.93 7.78
CA CYS A 70 3.34 2.61 8.40
C CYS A 70 3.21 3.21 9.81
N ASN A 71 1.96 3.33 10.27
CA ASN A 71 1.64 3.61 11.67
C ASN A 71 1.11 2.34 12.35
N ILE A 72 1.82 1.87 13.38
CA ILE A 72 1.52 0.64 14.11
C ILE A 72 0.89 0.98 15.44
N GLU A 73 -0.28 0.41 15.72
CA GLU A 73 -0.99 0.59 16.98
C GLU A 73 -1.32 -0.76 17.60
N VAL A 74 -1.14 -0.87 18.92
CA VAL A 74 -1.45 -2.09 19.66
C VAL A 74 -2.62 -1.81 20.59
N PHE A 75 -3.58 -2.72 20.60
CA PHE A 75 -4.74 -2.67 21.48
C PHE A 75 -4.83 -3.96 22.28
N TYR A 76 -5.09 -3.84 23.58
CA TYR A 76 -5.27 -4.96 24.49
C TYR A 76 -6.72 -5.02 24.99
N SER A 77 -7.33 -6.19 25.00
CA SER A 77 -8.66 -6.42 25.57
C SER A 77 -8.56 -7.45 26.69
N PRO A 78 -8.88 -7.08 27.95
CA PRO A 78 -8.88 -8.03 29.05
C PRO A 78 -9.87 -9.19 28.82
N PRO A 79 -9.57 -10.40 29.31
CA PRO A 79 -10.49 -11.53 29.24
C PRO A 79 -11.84 -11.17 29.86
N GLY A 80 -12.91 -11.50 29.13
CA GLY A 80 -14.29 -11.18 29.54
C GLY A 80 -14.82 -9.79 29.12
N ARG A 81 -14.01 -8.92 28.51
CA ARG A 81 -14.45 -7.60 28.00
C ARG A 81 -14.11 -7.39 26.52
N LYS A 82 -14.68 -8.22 25.65
CA LYS A 82 -14.40 -8.24 24.19
C LYS A 82 -14.68 -6.94 23.44
N THR A 83 -15.44 -5.99 24.02
CA THR A 83 -15.86 -4.75 23.35
C THR A 83 -15.03 -3.52 23.66
N HIS A 84 -14.08 -3.58 24.60
CA HIS A 84 -13.30 -2.42 25.02
C HIS A 84 -11.80 -2.72 24.92
N ALA A 85 -11.27 -2.58 23.71
CA ALA A 85 -9.83 -2.65 23.49
C ALA A 85 -9.19 -1.33 23.95
N ILE A 86 -8.16 -1.43 24.79
CA ILE A 86 -7.40 -0.31 25.33
C ILE A 86 -6.15 -0.15 24.47
N LYS A 87 -5.94 1.04 23.90
CA LYS A 87 -4.72 1.36 23.17
C LYS A 87 -3.53 1.38 24.13
N LEU A 88 -2.46 0.68 23.79
CA LEU A 88 -1.21 0.70 24.55
C LEU A 88 -0.44 2.00 24.23
N THR A 89 -0.36 2.91 25.19
CA THR A 89 0.31 4.21 25.02
C THR A 89 1.72 4.25 25.57
N ASN A 90 2.09 3.31 26.44
CA ASN A 90 3.40 3.17 27.07
C ASN A 90 4.30 2.11 26.41
N ALA A 91 3.84 1.50 25.31
CA ALA A 91 4.65 0.55 24.54
C ALA A 91 5.76 1.28 23.77
N THR A 92 6.90 0.60 23.59
CA THR A 92 8.09 1.12 22.90
C THR A 92 8.60 0.13 21.85
N GLY A 93 9.58 0.53 21.04
CA GLY A 93 10.12 -0.29 19.94
C GLY A 93 9.41 -0.01 18.62
N ALA A 94 9.08 -1.06 17.88
CA ALA A 94 8.47 -0.97 16.55
C ALA A 94 6.94 -0.70 16.63
N VAL A 95 6.56 0.39 17.28
CA VAL A 95 5.18 0.87 17.46
C VAL A 95 5.11 2.37 17.17
N GLY A 96 3.97 2.87 16.71
CA GLY A 96 3.79 4.27 16.29
C GLY A 96 4.09 4.48 14.81
N SER A 97 4.37 5.72 14.43
CA SER A 97 4.58 6.10 13.03
C SER A 97 6.00 5.83 12.54
N GLY A 98 6.14 5.71 11.22
CA GLY A 98 7.45 5.61 10.57
C GLY A 98 8.00 4.19 10.46
N ILE A 99 7.19 3.16 10.70
CA ILE A 99 7.64 1.77 10.67
C ILE A 99 7.59 1.26 9.23
N VAL A 100 8.75 1.04 8.62
CA VAL A 100 8.89 0.48 7.26
C VAL A 100 8.76 -1.05 7.29
N SER A 101 8.37 -1.69 6.18
CA SER A 101 8.39 -3.15 5.98
C SER A 101 9.64 -3.84 6.54
N GLY A 102 9.49 -5.08 6.98
CA GLY A 102 10.58 -5.94 7.45
C GLY A 102 10.13 -6.98 8.45
N THR A 103 10.99 -7.96 8.70
CA THR A 103 10.73 -9.08 9.60
C THR A 103 11.28 -8.86 11.00
N GLY A 104 10.75 -9.60 11.99
CA GLY A 104 11.29 -9.66 13.35
C GLY A 104 11.22 -8.32 14.11
N LYS A 105 10.22 -7.48 13.80
CA LYS A 105 10.00 -6.22 14.50
C LYS A 105 9.54 -6.49 15.93
N ILE A 106 10.07 -5.75 16.90
CA ILE A 106 9.82 -6.00 18.32
C ILE A 106 9.15 -4.79 18.97
N ILE A 107 8.08 -5.03 19.73
CA ILE A 107 7.42 -4.06 20.61
C ILE A 107 7.60 -4.54 22.05
N TYR A 108 7.98 -3.62 22.92
CA TYR A 108 8.08 -3.86 24.36
C TYR A 108 6.95 -3.12 25.06
N TRP A 109 6.13 -3.85 25.79
CA TRP A 109 5.04 -3.29 26.58
C TRP A 109 5.25 -3.58 28.07
N PRO A 110 5.54 -2.56 28.89
CA PRO A 110 5.60 -2.74 30.34
C PRO A 110 4.20 -2.86 30.93
N TYR A 111 4.02 -3.85 31.82
CA TYR A 111 2.76 -4.15 32.52
C TYR A 111 2.90 -4.11 34.05
#